data_AF-A0A3C0GIH3-F1
#
_entry.id   AF-A0A3C0GIH3-F1
#
_cell.length_a   1.000
_cell.length_b   1.000
_cell.length_c   1.000
_cell.angle_alpha   90.00
_cell.angle_beta   90.00
_cell.angle_gamma   90.00
#
_symmetry.space_group_name_H-M   'P 1'
#
loop_
_entity.id
_entity.type
_entity.pdbx_description
1 polymer ?
#
loop_
_entity_poly.entity_id
_entity_poly.type
_entity_poly.pdbx_seq_one_letter_code
_entity_poly.pdbx_strand_id
1 'polypeptide(L)'
;MSVNYTEEQVAYMTKLYEENPTRETVENLAEELGKSVKSIIGKLSREGVYKKTFYKTKTGEDPITKKELVENLAECLGISADSILGLEKSPKRDLKYLVDHIVGRE
;
A
#
# COMPACT_ATOMS: atom_id res chain seq x y z
N MET A 1 29.87 -16.11 7.61
CA MET A 1 28.44 -15.81 7.36
C MET A 1 28.06 -16.49 6.06
N SER A 2 27.05 -17.37 6.06
CA SER A 2 26.55 -17.99 4.83
C SER A 2 25.89 -16.91 3.98
N VAL A 3 26.41 -16.66 2.78
CA VAL A 3 25.83 -15.65 1.89
C VAL A 3 24.53 -16.22 1.34
N ASN A 4 23.39 -15.61 1.68
CA ASN A 4 22.07 -16.09 1.26
C ASN A 4 21.79 -15.89 -0.23
N TYR A 5 22.51 -14.95 -0.85
CA TYR A 5 22.44 -14.56 -2.25
C TYR A 5 23.86 -14.28 -2.77
N THR A 6 24.22 -14.81 -3.93
CA THR A 6 25.46 -14.40 -4.60
C THR A 6 25.31 -12.98 -5.15
N GLU A 7 26.42 -12.29 -5.42
CA GLU A 7 26.38 -10.95 -6.03
C GLU A 7 25.66 -10.96 -7.38
N GLU A 8 25.86 -12.01 -8.18
CA GLU A 8 25.16 -12.22 -9.45
C GLU A 8 23.64 -12.37 -9.27
N GLN A 9 23.21 -13.11 -8.24
CA GLN A 9 21.78 -13.23 -7.91
C GLN A 9 21.18 -11.89 -7.51
N VAL A 10 21.91 -11.09 -6.73
CA VAL A 10 21.46 -9.75 -6.32
C VAL A 10 21.34 -8.83 -7.54
N ALA A 11 22.35 -8.80 -8.40
CA ALA A 11 22.32 -8.00 -9.63
C ALA A 11 21.16 -8.40 -10.55
N TYR A 12 20.94 -9.71 -10.74
CA TYR A 12 19.84 -10.25 -11.53
C TYR A 12 18.47 -9.85 -10.96
N MET A 13 18.25 -10.07 -9.65
CA MET A 13 17.00 -9.73 -8.97
C MET A 13 16.69 -8.24 -9.07
N THR A 14 17.69 -7.40 -8.79
CA THR A 14 17.54 -5.93 -8.82
C THR A 14 17.17 -5.47 -10.22
N LYS A 15 17.91 -5.91 -11.25
CA LYS A 15 17.64 -5.54 -12.65
C LYS A 15 16.23 -5.96 -13.08
N LEU A 16 15.85 -7.21 -12.86
CA LEU A 16 14.55 -7.73 -13.30
C LEU A 16 13.40 -6.99 -12.60
N TYR A 17 13.55 -6.71 -11.30
CA TYR A 17 12.54 -5.98 -10.55
C TYR A 17 12.46 -4.50 -10.96
N GLU A 18 13.58 -3.85 -11.27
CA GLU A 18 13.58 -2.47 -11.76
C GLU A 18 12.88 -2.34 -13.13
N GLU A 19 13.06 -3.33 -14.01
CA GLU A 19 12.39 -3.40 -15.33
C GLU A 19 10.88 -3.64 -15.19
N ASN A 20 10.45 -4.49 -14.25
CA ASN A 20 9.04 -4.78 -14.00
C ASN A 20 8.74 -4.87 -12.49
N PRO A 21 8.50 -3.76 -11.79
CA PRO A 21 8.38 -3.71 -10.32
C PRO A 21 7.01 -4.16 -9.83
N THR A 22 6.64 -5.41 -10.13
CA THR A 22 5.34 -5.99 -9.82
C THR A 22 5.46 -7.12 -8.80
N ARG A 23 4.31 -7.50 -8.24
CA ARG A 23 4.22 -8.65 -7.34
C ARG A 23 4.58 -9.96 -8.06
N GLU A 24 4.16 -10.10 -9.31
CA GLU A 24 4.44 -11.28 -10.14
C GLU A 24 5.94 -11.46 -10.36
N THR A 25 6.69 -10.38 -10.64
CA THR A 25 8.15 -10.45 -10.77
C THR A 25 8.82 -10.99 -9.50
N VAL A 26 8.34 -10.59 -8.33
CA VAL A 26 8.85 -11.09 -7.04
C VAL A 26 8.53 -12.58 -6.85
N GLU A 27 7.37 -13.02 -7.29
CA GLU A 27 6.93 -14.42 -7.21
C GLU A 27 7.75 -15.31 -8.15
N ASN A 28 7.99 -14.85 -9.38
CA ASN A 28 8.88 -15.51 -10.33
C ASN A 28 10.31 -15.63 -9.79
N LEU A 29 10.89 -14.53 -9.27
CA LEU A 29 12.21 -14.55 -8.64
C LEU A 29 12.29 -15.51 -7.44
N ALA A 30 11.21 -15.63 -6.67
CA ALA A 30 11.15 -16.54 -5.53
C ALA A 30 11.17 -18.01 -5.99
N GLU A 31 10.41 -18.34 -7.03
CA GLU A 31 10.40 -19.68 -7.64
C GLU A 31 11.75 -20.02 -8.28
N GLU A 32 12.28 -19.15 -9.14
CA GLU A 32 13.54 -19.34 -9.86
C GLU A 32 14.74 -19.55 -8.92
N LEU A 33 14.80 -18.79 -7.83
CA LEU A 33 15.92 -18.83 -6.88
C LEU A 33 15.70 -19.80 -5.71
N GLY A 34 14.56 -20.49 -5.67
CA GLY A 34 14.18 -21.38 -4.58
C GLY A 34 14.11 -20.67 -3.22
N LYS A 35 13.63 -19.43 -3.20
CA LYS A 35 13.51 -18.58 -2.01
C LYS A 35 12.05 -18.31 -1.68
N SER A 36 11.79 -17.86 -0.45
CA SER A 36 10.46 -17.32 -0.13
C SER A 36 10.31 -15.91 -0.69
N VAL A 37 9.09 -15.58 -1.13
CA VAL A 37 8.70 -14.22 -1.53
C VAL A 37 9.08 -13.17 -0.49
N LYS A 38 8.92 -13.48 0.81
CA LYS A 38 9.33 -12.59 1.91
C LYS A 38 10.84 -12.31 1.90
N SER A 39 11.66 -13.29 1.55
CA SER A 39 13.12 -13.12 1.46
C SER A 39 13.52 -12.26 0.27
N ILE A 40 12.90 -12.47 -0.89
CA ILE A 40 13.11 -11.65 -2.11
C ILE A 40 12.78 -10.18 -1.83
N ILE A 41 11.59 -9.91 -1.27
CA ILE A 41 11.18 -8.55 -0.87
C ILE A 41 12.16 -7.95 0.13
N GLY A 42 12.55 -8.72 1.15
CA GLY A 42 13.50 -8.27 2.15
C GLY A 42 14.86 -7.91 1.54
N LYS A 43 15.32 -8.67 0.54
CA LYS A 43 16.57 -8.38 -0.17
C LYS A 43 16.43 -7.15 -1.06
N LEU A 44 15.43 -7.07 -1.94
CA LEU A 44 15.16 -5.90 -2.78
C LEU A 44 14.95 -4.61 -1.96
N SER A 45 14.36 -4.72 -0.76
CA SER A 45 14.20 -3.59 0.16
C SER A 45 15.52 -3.15 0.77
N ARG A 46 16.45 -4.07 1.06
CA ARG A 46 17.81 -3.73 1.53
C ARG A 46 18.66 -3.12 0.43
N GLU A 47 18.47 -3.54 -0.81
CA GLU A 47 19.07 -2.90 -1.99
C GLU A 47 18.40 -1.57 -2.35
N GLY A 48 17.30 -1.21 -1.69
CA GLY A 48 16.61 0.08 -1.88
C GLY A 48 15.70 0.17 -3.11
N VAL A 49 15.53 -0.93 -3.87
CA VAL A 49 14.77 -0.93 -5.13
C VAL A 49 13.32 -1.39 -5.00
N TYR A 50 12.97 -2.07 -3.91
CA TYR A 50 11.60 -2.59 -3.72
C TYR A 50 10.56 -1.46 -3.62
N LYS A 51 9.58 -1.46 -4.53
CA LYS A 51 8.45 -0.53 -4.53
C LYS A 51 7.29 -1.18 -3.80
N LYS A 52 6.94 -0.66 -2.63
CA LYS A 52 5.77 -1.13 -1.88
C LYS A 52 4.52 -0.92 -2.74
N THR A 53 3.84 -2.00 -3.09
CA THR A 53 2.60 -1.91 -3.86
C THR A 53 1.57 -1.16 -3.04
N PHE A 54 1.08 -0.03 -3.55
CA PHE A 54 -0.10 0.62 -3.00
C PHE A 54 -1.29 -0.29 -3.31
N TYR A 55 -1.89 -0.86 -2.26
CA TYR A 55 -3.06 -1.70 -2.41
C TYR A 55 -4.24 -0.82 -2.78
N LYS A 56 -4.58 -0.75 -4.06
CA LYS A 56 -5.88 -0.22 -4.48
C LYS A 56 -6.98 -1.16 -3.97
N THR A 57 -8.09 -0.60 -3.53
CA THR A 57 -9.28 -1.37 -3.17
C THR A 57 -9.83 -2.11 -4.39
N LYS A 58 -10.74 -3.08 -4.21
CA LYS A 58 -11.33 -3.87 -5.30
C LYS A 58 -11.98 -3.01 -6.40
N THR A 59 -12.34 -1.76 -6.10
CA THR A 59 -12.92 -0.78 -7.02
C THR A 59 -11.88 0.12 -7.70
N GLY A 60 -10.58 -0.06 -7.42
CA GLY A 60 -9.50 0.76 -7.97
C GLY A 60 -9.24 2.07 -7.21
N GLU A 61 -10.01 2.35 -6.15
CA GLU A 61 -9.85 3.53 -5.30
C GLU A 61 -8.70 3.34 -4.30
N ASP A 62 -7.99 4.43 -4.00
CA ASP A 62 -6.99 4.44 -2.94
C ASP A 62 -7.61 4.06 -1.58
N PRO A 63 -6.89 3.25 -0.77
CA PRO A 63 -7.42 2.77 0.49
C PRO A 63 -7.51 3.91 1.51
N ILE A 64 -8.68 4.53 1.65
CA ILE A 64 -8.95 5.52 2.70
C ILE A 64 -9.36 4.85 4.01
N THR A 65 -8.83 5.27 5.16
CA THR A 65 -9.23 4.77 6.48
C THR A 65 -10.51 5.47 6.98
N LYS A 66 -11.15 4.92 8.03
CA LYS A 66 -12.28 5.60 8.67
C LYS A 66 -11.86 6.92 9.34
N LYS A 67 -10.65 6.97 9.89
CA LYS A 67 -10.07 8.19 10.47
C LYS A 67 -9.96 9.30 9.45
N GLU A 68 -9.36 9.00 8.29
CA GLU A 68 -9.24 9.95 7.18
C GLU A 68 -10.60 10.42 6.67
N LEU A 69 -11.61 9.53 6.60
CA LEU A 69 -12.98 9.94 6.25
C LEU A 69 -13.58 10.90 7.29
N VAL A 70 -13.34 10.70 8.58
CA VAL A 70 -13.80 11.61 9.64
C VAL A 70 -13.05 12.95 9.58
N GLU A 71 -11.75 12.92 9.31
CA GLU A 71 -10.93 14.13 9.14
C GLU A 71 -11.40 14.98 7.95
N ASN A 72 -11.59 14.36 6.78
CA ASN A 72 -12.13 15.03 5.59
C ASN A 72 -13.51 15.64 5.84
N LEU A 73 -14.38 14.92 6.56
CA LEU A 73 -15.71 15.42 6.91
C LEU A 73 -15.63 16.62 7.87
N ALA A 74 -14.75 16.56 8.87
CA ALA A 74 -14.55 17.65 9.82
C ALA A 74 -14.03 18.92 9.13
N GLU A 75 -13.07 18.75 8.22
CA GLU A 75 -12.50 19.83 7.41
C GLU A 75 -13.58 20.50 6.56
N CYS A 76 -14.39 19.73 5.83
CA CYS A 76 -15.50 20.28 5.04
C CYS A 76 -16.55 21.01 5.88
N LEU A 77 -16.77 20.57 7.12
CA LEU A 77 -17.73 21.21 8.03
C LEU A 77 -17.12 22.38 8.82
N GLY A 78 -15.81 22.61 8.72
CA GLY A 78 -15.11 23.65 9.50
C GLY A 78 -15.10 23.39 11.01
N ILE A 79 -15.15 22.12 11.43
CA ILE A 79 -15.16 21.71 12.84
C ILE A 79 -13.90 20.91 13.20
N SER A 80 -13.65 20.73 14.50
CA SER A 80 -12.59 19.80 14.93
C SER A 80 -13.01 18.35 14.74
N ALA A 81 -12.13 17.53 14.17
CA ALA A 81 -12.33 16.08 14.02
C ALA A 81 -12.60 15.39 15.37
N ASP A 82 -12.02 15.88 16.47
CA ASP A 82 -12.28 15.39 17.83
C ASP A 82 -13.77 15.42 18.20
N SER A 83 -14.52 16.38 17.65
CA SER A 83 -15.95 16.54 17.90
C SER A 83 -16.80 15.44 17.26
N ILE A 84 -16.27 14.75 16.24
CA ILE A 84 -16.96 13.72 15.47
C ILE A 84 -16.19 12.38 15.39
N LEU A 85 -15.15 12.18 16.22
CA LEU A 85 -14.39 10.92 16.30
C LEU A 85 -15.27 9.68 16.49
N GLY A 86 -16.42 9.82 17.16
CA GLY A 86 -17.40 8.74 17.33
C GLY A 86 -17.88 8.11 16.00
N LEU A 87 -17.82 8.86 14.90
CA LEU A 87 -18.20 8.39 13.56
C LEU A 87 -17.28 7.29 13.02
N GLU A 88 -16.07 7.11 13.58
CA GLU A 88 -15.23 5.95 13.24
C GLU A 88 -15.91 4.62 13.57
N LYS A 89 -16.92 4.61 14.45
CA LYS A 89 -17.70 3.43 14.79
C LYS A 89 -18.78 3.10 13.75
N SER A 90 -19.11 4.03 12.86
CA SER A 90 -20.10 3.84 11.81
C SER A 90 -19.63 2.88 10.70
N PRO A 91 -20.56 2.30 9.93
CA PRO A 91 -20.20 1.54 8.73
C PRO A 91 -19.39 2.43 7.76
N LYS A 92 -18.24 1.92 7.31
CA LYS A 92 -17.33 2.68 6.42
C LYS A 92 -18.02 3.15 5.14
N ARG A 93 -18.93 2.32 4.60
CA ARG A 93 -19.72 2.62 3.41
C ARG A 93 -20.56 3.89 3.59
N ASP A 94 -21.26 3.99 4.71
CA ASP A 94 -22.18 5.11 4.96
C ASP A 94 -21.40 6.38 5.28
N LEU A 95 -20.30 6.25 6.03
CA LEU A 95 -19.39 7.37 6.28
C LEU A 95 -18.77 7.91 4.98
N LYS A 96 -18.31 7.02 4.09
CA LYS A 96 -17.80 7.42 2.76
C LYS A 96 -18.90 8.09 1.92
N TYR A 97 -20.13 7.57 1.94
CA TYR A 97 -21.25 8.16 1.24
C TYR A 97 -21.50 9.62 1.68
N LEU A 98 -21.45 9.90 2.99
CA LEU A 98 -21.59 11.26 3.51
C LEU A 98 -20.46 12.17 3.03
N VAL A 99 -19.21 11.72 3.14
CA VAL A 99 -18.02 12.47 2.68
C VAL A 99 -18.16 12.79 1.18
N ASP A 100 -18.42 11.79 0.34
CA ASP A 100 -18.53 11.94 -1.11
C ASP A 100 -19.64 12.96 -1.52
N HIS A 101 -20.73 13.07 -0.76
CA HIS A 101 -21.86 13.97 -1.09
C HIS A 101 -21.81 15.33 -0.39
N ILE A 102 -21.02 15.47 0.68
CA ILE A 102 -20.81 16.75 1.39
C ILE A 102 -19.63 17.50 0.79
N VAL A 103 -18.53 16.79 0.47
CA VAL A 103 -17.32 17.37 -0.15
C VAL A 103 -17.60 17.83 -1.59
N GLY A 104 -18.50 17.15 -2.32
CA GLY A 104 -18.80 17.44 -3.73
C GLY A 104 -19.79 18.60 -3.99
N ARG A 105 -20.14 19.41 -2.99
CA ARG A 105 -20.95 20.62 -3.17
C ARG A 105 -20.04 21.86 -3.15
N GLU A 106 -19.48 22.19 -4.31
CA GLU A 106 -19.03 23.55 -4.66
C GLU A 106 -20.04 24.21 -5.61
#